data_AF-A0A137Y8P1-F1
#
_entry.id   AF-A0A137Y8P1-F1
#
_cell.length_a   1.000
_cell.length_b   1.000
_cell.length_c   1.000
_cell.angle_alpha   90.00
_cell.angle_beta   90.00
_cell.angle_gamma   90.00
#
_symmetry.space_group_name_H-M   'P 1'
#
loop_
_entity.id
_entity.type
_entity.pdbx_description
1 polymer ?
#
loop_
_entity_poly.entity_id
_entity_poly.type
_entity_poly.pdbx_seq_one_letter_code
_entity_poly.pdbx_strand_id
1 'polypeptide(L)'
;MTSPEADEPRSPYPKPYADTPLDQDPFVRGLKQRLPEHLRDSFNEEQLAALRGVFGARSWVRHRVDLRGTVRLWRNHYYFAIVAGRNKRNLTRPQQNLSLIAKAALATLFLLFSALVGLVILYLLKSALGINLFPDFSLGLWDWFKESL
;
A
#
# COMPACT_ATOMS: atom_id res chain seq x y z
N MET A 1 -7.29 57.17 17.25
CA MET A 1 -6.24 56.54 18.09
C MET A 1 -6.25 55.06 17.77
N THR A 2 -5.53 54.66 16.74
CA THR A 2 -5.40 53.27 16.28
C THR A 2 -4.17 52.68 16.94
N SER A 3 -4.36 51.55 17.64
CA SER A 3 -3.31 50.81 18.35
C SER A 3 -2.19 50.41 17.38
N PRO A 4 -0.91 50.49 17.76
CA PRO A 4 0.17 50.04 16.90
C PRO A 4 0.06 48.52 16.73
N GLU A 5 -0.12 48.10 15.49
CA GLU A 5 -0.03 46.72 15.04
C GLU A 5 1.34 46.19 15.46
N ALA A 6 1.36 45.28 16.43
CA ALA A 6 2.58 44.73 16.97
C ALA A 6 3.33 44.02 15.82
N ASP A 7 4.59 44.40 15.60
CA ASP A 7 5.47 43.80 14.59
C ASP A 7 5.52 42.27 14.78
N GLU A 8 4.71 41.53 14.03
CA GLU A 8 4.84 40.07 13.93
C GLU A 8 6.21 39.81 13.26
N PRO A 9 7.16 39.12 13.92
CA PRO A 9 8.42 38.77 13.29
C PRO A 9 8.14 37.90 12.06
N ARG A 10 8.53 38.39 10.89
CA ARG A 10 8.39 37.69 9.59
C ARG A 10 9.09 36.34 9.66
N SER A 11 8.33 35.29 9.98
CA SER A 11 8.82 33.91 9.93
C SER A 11 9.05 33.52 8.46
N PRO A 12 10.26 33.05 8.07
CA PRO A 12 10.56 32.65 6.69
C PRO A 12 9.75 31.45 6.18
N TYR A 13 8.95 30.83 7.06
CA TYR A 13 8.19 29.64 6.76
C TYR A 13 6.73 29.98 6.44
N PRO A 14 6.16 29.50 5.32
CA PRO A 14 4.76 29.72 4.99
C PRO A 14 3.88 29.16 6.12
N LYS A 15 2.89 29.93 6.63
CA LYS A 15 1.97 29.50 7.71
C LYS A 15 1.26 28.19 7.27
N PRO A 16 1.63 26.99 7.77
CA PRO A 16 1.14 25.72 7.22
C PRO A 16 -0.16 25.23 7.88
N TYR A 17 -0.73 25.98 8.82
CA TYR A 17 -1.80 25.51 9.68
C TYR A 17 -3.03 26.40 9.58
N ALA A 18 -4.20 25.76 9.56
CA ALA A 18 -5.47 26.43 9.79
C ALA A 18 -5.47 27.06 11.20
N ASP A 19 -6.29 28.10 11.39
CA ASP A 19 -6.50 28.90 12.61
C ASP A 19 -7.13 28.10 13.77
N THR A 20 -6.70 26.85 13.96
CA THR A 20 -7.15 25.98 15.03
C THR A 20 -6.45 26.39 16.33
N PRO A 21 -7.21 26.66 17.40
CA PRO A 21 -6.65 26.94 18.72
C PRO A 21 -5.65 25.85 19.15
N LEU A 22 -4.52 26.26 19.74
CA LEU A 22 -3.41 25.36 20.08
C LEU A 22 -3.82 24.19 20.97
N ASP A 23 -4.79 24.39 21.86
CA ASP A 23 -5.31 23.35 22.76
C ASP A 23 -6.03 22.20 22.04
N GLN A 24 -6.61 22.48 20.88
CA GLN A 24 -7.34 21.50 20.07
C GLN A 24 -6.44 20.83 19.03
N ASP A 25 -5.19 21.28 18.91
CA ASP A 25 -4.28 20.75 17.90
C ASP A 25 -3.83 19.30 18.26
N PRO A 26 -4.02 18.33 17.36
CA PRO A 26 -3.62 16.94 17.58
C PRO A 26 -2.10 16.74 17.83
N PHE A 27 -1.26 17.57 17.23
CA PHE A 27 0.19 17.59 17.45
C PHE A 27 0.52 18.05 18.88
N VAL A 28 -0.08 19.16 19.34
CA VAL A 28 0.16 19.69 20.70
C VAL A 28 -0.27 18.67 21.76
N ARG A 29 -1.46 18.07 21.59
CA ARG A 29 -1.94 17.00 22.48
C ARG A 29 -1.02 15.78 22.48
N GLY A 30 -0.58 15.35 21.30
CA GLY A 30 0.34 14.21 21.17
C GLY A 30 1.74 14.48 21.73
N LEU A 31 2.21 15.73 21.67
CA LEU A 31 3.47 16.15 22.27
C LEU A 31 3.39 16.10 23.81
N LYS A 32 2.35 16.73 24.39
CA LYS A 32 2.14 16.75 25.84
C LYS A 32 1.99 15.34 26.45
N GLN A 33 1.33 14.42 25.74
CA GLN A 33 1.19 13.03 26.21
C GLN A 33 2.52 12.26 26.32
N ARG A 34 3.53 12.62 25.52
CA ARG A 34 4.87 12.00 25.55
C ARG A 34 5.78 12.59 26.61
N LEU A 35 5.44 13.77 27.11
CA LEU A 35 6.24 14.47 28.10
C LEU A 35 5.95 13.93 29.51
N PRO A 36 6.98 13.90 30.39
CA PRO A 36 6.79 13.71 31.82
C PRO A 36 5.76 14.69 32.38
N GLU A 37 4.98 14.27 33.38
CA GLU A 37 3.83 15.04 33.87
C GLU A 37 4.20 16.46 34.30
N HIS A 38 5.35 16.62 34.96
CA HIS A 38 5.86 17.91 35.40
C HIS A 38 6.23 18.90 34.28
N LEU A 39 6.36 18.42 33.03
CA LEU A 39 6.71 19.25 31.86
C LEU A 39 5.51 19.51 30.93
N ARG A 40 4.33 18.96 31.21
CA ARG A 40 3.16 19.13 30.31
C ARG A 40 2.65 20.57 30.26
N ASP A 41 2.80 21.27 31.37
CA ASP A 41 2.31 22.64 31.57
C ASP A 41 3.46 23.66 31.65
N SER A 42 4.71 23.22 31.46
CA SER A 42 5.88 24.11 31.44
C SER A 42 6.08 24.85 30.12
N PHE A 43 5.34 24.47 29.07
CA PHE A 43 5.43 25.11 27.75
C PHE A 43 4.46 26.27 27.64
N ASN A 44 4.96 27.42 27.20
CA ASN A 44 4.11 28.56 26.85
C ASN A 44 3.54 28.41 25.42
N GLU A 45 2.54 29.23 25.08
CA GLU A 45 1.86 29.16 23.78
C GLU A 45 2.81 29.43 22.60
N GLU A 46 3.75 30.36 22.74
CA GLU A 46 4.73 30.69 21.70
C GLU A 46 5.68 29.51 21.39
N GLN A 47 6.15 28.83 22.43
CA GLN A 47 6.97 27.63 22.32
C GLN A 47 6.20 26.49 21.66
N LEU A 48 4.93 26.29 22.04
CA LEU A 48 4.06 25.30 21.40
C LEU A 48 3.81 25.63 19.93
N ALA A 49 3.59 26.91 19.59
CA ALA A 49 3.42 27.37 18.22
C ALA A 49 4.69 27.17 17.39
N ALA A 50 5.88 27.45 17.94
CA ALA A 50 7.15 27.23 17.27
C ALA A 50 7.42 25.73 17.05
N LEU A 51 7.18 24.90 18.06
CA LEU A 51 7.31 23.43 17.96
C LEU A 51 6.31 22.86 16.94
N ARG A 52 5.08 23.36 16.92
CA ARG A 52 4.07 23.04 15.90
C ARG A 52 4.55 23.46 14.52
N GLY A 53 5.13 24.65 14.37
CA GLY A 53 5.77 25.14 13.14
C GLY A 53 6.79 24.17 12.56
N VAL A 54 7.74 23.74 13.39
CA VAL A 54 8.88 22.90 12.99
C VAL A 54 8.49 21.43 12.80
N PHE A 55 7.65 20.88 13.68
CA PHE A 55 7.38 19.44 13.73
C PHE A 55 5.98 19.04 13.22
N GLY A 56 4.99 19.95 13.23
CA GLY A 56 3.61 19.67 12.82
C GLY A 56 3.45 19.39 11.32
N ALA A 57 4.38 19.87 10.49
CA ALA A 57 4.38 19.64 9.05
C ALA A 57 4.78 18.20 8.73
N ARG A 58 5.51 17.56 9.65
CA ARG A 58 5.66 16.11 9.71
C ARG A 58 4.42 15.52 10.37
N SER A 59 3.27 15.70 9.70
CA SER A 59 2.08 14.92 10.01
C SER A 59 2.53 13.47 10.16
N TRP A 60 2.26 12.95 11.34
CA TRP A 60 2.63 11.63 11.77
C TRP A 60 1.86 10.67 10.85
N VAL A 61 2.47 10.31 9.73
CA VAL A 61 1.89 9.40 8.74
C VAL A 61 1.78 8.07 9.46
N ARG A 62 0.63 7.83 10.09
CA ARG A 62 0.17 6.50 10.45
C ARG A 62 0.12 5.71 9.16
N HIS A 63 1.21 5.02 8.83
CA HIS A 63 1.18 3.98 7.84
C HIS A 63 0.16 2.95 8.36
N ARG A 64 -0.91 2.72 7.59
CA ARG A 64 -2.01 1.83 8.01
C ARG A 64 -1.52 0.40 8.27
N VAL A 65 -0.42 0.01 7.65
CA VAL A 65 0.22 -1.29 7.81
C VAL A 65 1.73 -1.08 7.86
N ASP A 66 2.33 -1.37 9.01
CA ASP A 66 3.78 -1.48 9.20
C ASP A 66 4.03 -2.88 9.79
N LEU A 67 4.33 -3.84 8.91
CA LEU A 67 4.64 -5.20 9.30
C LEU A 67 6.15 -5.37 9.24
N ARG A 68 6.77 -5.49 10.41
CA ARG A 68 8.20 -5.73 10.55
C ARG A 68 8.38 -7.09 11.16
N GLY A 69 9.21 -7.91 10.53
CA GLY A 69 9.46 -9.27 10.97
C GLY A 69 10.90 -9.64 10.72
N THR A 70 11.38 -10.58 11.51
CA THR A 70 12.63 -11.27 11.25
C THR A 70 12.28 -12.72 10.99
N VAL A 71 12.57 -13.22 9.80
CA VAL A 71 12.43 -14.64 9.49
C VAL A 71 13.79 -15.31 9.62
N ARG A 72 13.82 -16.42 10.35
CA ARG A 72 15.01 -17.24 10.45
C ARG A 72 14.92 -18.32 9.37
N LEU A 73 15.72 -18.17 8.32
CA LEU A 73 15.80 -19.17 7.25
C LEU A 73 17.17 -19.83 7.36
N TRP A 74 17.17 -21.12 7.72
CA TRP A 74 18.37 -21.91 7.98
C TRP A 74 19.25 -21.31 9.10
N ARG A 75 20.45 -20.84 8.75
CA ARG A 75 21.45 -20.27 9.65
C ARG A 75 21.45 -18.73 9.68
N ASN A 76 20.68 -18.09 8.80
CA ASN A 76 20.70 -16.65 8.63
C ASN A 76 19.38 -16.00 9.11
N HIS A 77 19.52 -14.79 9.63
CA HIS A 77 18.40 -13.95 10.06
C HIS A 77 18.15 -12.94 8.96
N TYR A 78 16.97 -13.00 8.35
CA TYR A 78 16.55 -12.04 7.34
C TYR A 78 15.53 -11.11 7.95
N TYR A 79 15.85 -9.82 7.96
CA TYR A 79 14.94 -8.77 8.39
C TYR A 79 14.11 -8.30 7.19
N PHE A 80 12.80 -8.17 7.38
CA PHE A 80 11.92 -7.58 6.39
C PHE A 80 11.00 -6.53 7.02
N ALA A 81 10.75 -5.47 6.27
CA ALA A 81 9.81 -4.42 6.62
C ALA A 81 8.86 -4.21 5.44
N ILE A 82 7.59 -4.53 5.65
CA ILE A 82 6.51 -4.30 4.69
C ILE A 82 5.70 -3.13 5.21
N VAL A 83 5.90 -1.98 4.57
CA VAL A 83 5.12 -0.77 4.83
C VAL A 83 4.12 -0.61 3.69
N ALA A 84 2.82 -0.72 4.01
CA ALA A 84 1.75 -0.53 3.05
C ALA A 84 0.80 0.57 3.52
N GLY A 85 0.41 1.43 2.58
CA GLY A 85 -0.44 2.58 2.87
C GLY A 85 -1.07 3.15 1.61
N ARG A 86 -2.18 3.86 1.77
CA ARG A 86 -2.88 4.51 0.66
C ARG A 86 -2.00 5.64 0.13
N ASN A 87 -1.40 5.45 -1.04
CA ASN A 87 -0.59 6.47 -1.69
C ASN A 87 -1.51 7.61 -2.18
N LYS A 88 -1.39 8.80 -1.58
CA LYS A 88 -2.14 10.02 -2.00
C LYS A 88 -1.34 10.89 -3.00
N ARG A 89 -0.15 10.46 -3.42
CA ARG A 89 0.67 11.15 -4.44
C ARG A 89 0.41 10.50 -5.80
N ASN A 90 0.51 11.29 -6.87
CA ASN A 90 0.48 10.76 -8.24
C ASN A 90 1.48 9.60 -8.36
N LEU A 91 1.01 8.46 -8.86
CA LEU A 91 1.75 7.21 -8.95
C LEU A 91 3.14 7.46 -9.57
N THR A 92 4.20 7.11 -8.85
CA THR A 92 5.56 7.24 -9.37
C THR A 92 5.73 6.26 -10.54
N ARG A 93 6.43 6.67 -11.61
CA ARG A 93 6.68 5.86 -12.83
C ARG A 93 6.95 4.36 -12.59
N PRO A 94 7.82 3.94 -11.63
CA PRO A 94 8.05 2.51 -11.36
C PRO A 94 6.83 1.76 -10.80
N GLN A 95 5.95 2.41 -10.04
CA GLN A 95 4.73 1.78 -9.53
C GLN A 95 3.68 1.56 -10.63
N GLN A 96 3.60 2.48 -11.59
CA GLN A 96 2.76 2.29 -12.78
C GLN A 96 3.24 1.08 -13.57
N ASN A 97 4.55 0.96 -13.79
CA ASN A 97 5.15 -0.18 -14.48
C ASN A 97 4.88 -1.51 -13.76
N LEU A 98 5.00 -1.56 -12.43
CA LEU A 98 4.70 -2.78 -11.67
C LEU A 98 3.22 -3.20 -11.82
N SER A 99 2.30 -2.23 -11.80
CA SER A 99 0.88 -2.52 -12.01
C SER A 99 0.58 -3.00 -13.44
N LEU A 100 1.31 -2.49 -14.44
CA LEU A 100 1.20 -2.93 -15.83
C LEU A 100 1.74 -4.35 -16.00
N ILE A 101 2.89 -4.65 -15.42
CA ILE A 101 3.49 -6.00 -15.43
C ILE A 101 2.54 -7.00 -14.75
N ALA A 102 1.98 -6.65 -13.60
CA ALA A 102 1.03 -7.51 -12.89
C ALA A 102 -0.23 -7.78 -13.72
N LYS A 103 -0.79 -6.73 -14.35
CA LYS A 103 -1.94 -6.87 -15.26
C LYS A 103 -1.61 -7.72 -16.47
N ALA A 104 -0.45 -7.51 -17.09
CA ALA A 104 0.01 -8.30 -18.24
C ALA A 104 0.20 -9.77 -17.85
N ALA A 105 0.84 -10.06 -16.72
CA ALA A 105 1.02 -11.42 -16.22
C ALA A 105 -0.33 -12.11 -15.97
N LEU A 106 -1.29 -11.42 -15.35
CA LEU A 106 -2.62 -11.97 -15.10
C LEU A 106 -3.37 -12.25 -16.42
N ALA A 107 -3.29 -11.32 -17.38
CA ALA A 107 -3.91 -11.49 -18.70
C ALA A 107 -3.28 -12.67 -19.47
N THR A 108 -1.96 -12.79 -19.47
CA THR A 108 -1.26 -13.92 -20.11
C THR A 108 -1.66 -15.24 -19.47
N LEU A 109 -1.69 -15.32 -18.14
CA LEU A 109 -2.11 -16.54 -17.43
C LEU A 109 -3.56 -16.92 -17.77
N PHE A 110 -4.45 -15.93 -17.81
CA PHE A 110 -5.85 -16.14 -18.19
C PHE A 110 -5.98 -16.65 -19.63
N LEU A 111 -5.25 -16.06 -20.57
CA LEU A 111 -5.25 -16.50 -21.97
C LEU A 111 -4.70 -17.91 -22.14
N LEU A 112 -3.60 -18.24 -21.45
CA LEU A 112 -3.01 -19.59 -21.48
C LEU A 112 -3.99 -20.62 -20.91
N PHE A 113 -4.61 -20.31 -19.78
CA PHE A 113 -5.62 -21.17 -19.17
C PHE A 113 -6.82 -21.36 -20.11
N SER A 114 -7.34 -20.28 -20.70
CA SER A 114 -8.44 -20.34 -21.66
C SER A 114 -8.08 -21.14 -22.90
N ALA A 115 -6.86 -21.01 -23.42
CA ALA A 115 -6.38 -21.76 -24.58
C ALA A 115 -6.27 -23.26 -24.25
N LEU A 116 -5.75 -23.61 -23.06
CA LEU A 116 -5.64 -25.00 -22.61
C LEU A 116 -7.03 -25.64 -22.45
N VAL A 117 -7.96 -24.94 -21.79
CA VAL A 117 -9.35 -25.40 -21.66
C VAL A 117 -10.00 -25.56 -23.03
N GLY A 118 -9.83 -24.60 -23.94
CA GLY A 118 -10.34 -24.71 -25.31
C GLY A 118 -9.78 -25.93 -26.05
N LEU A 119 -8.48 -26.20 -25.91
CA LEU A 119 -7.83 -27.36 -26.51
C LEU A 119 -8.35 -28.69 -25.93
N VAL A 120 -8.61 -28.75 -24.62
CA VAL A 120 -9.24 -29.90 -23.98
C VAL A 120 -10.66 -30.13 -24.52
N ILE A 121 -11.46 -29.07 -24.64
CA ILE A 121 -12.83 -29.17 -25.19
C ILE A 121 -12.79 -29.65 -26.65
N LEU A 122 -11.93 -29.07 -27.48
CA LEU A 122 -11.75 -29.51 -28.87
C LEU A 122 -11.28 -30.96 -28.96
N TYR A 123 -10.40 -31.39 -28.07
CA TYR A 123 -9.95 -32.78 -27.97
C TYR A 123 -11.11 -33.73 -27.62
N LEU A 124 -11.92 -33.38 -26.62
CA LEU A 124 -13.08 -34.17 -26.21
C LEU A 124 -14.12 -34.25 -27.35
N LEU A 125 -14.38 -33.14 -28.04
CA LEU A 125 -15.30 -33.11 -29.20
C LEU A 125 -14.77 -33.97 -30.35
N LYS A 126 -13.48 -33.84 -30.69
CA LYS A 126 -12.81 -34.72 -31.66
C LYS A 126 -12.96 -36.19 -31.27
N SER A 127 -12.75 -36.52 -30.00
CA SER A 127 -12.84 -37.89 -29.48
C SER A 127 -14.27 -38.43 -29.52
N ALA A 128 -15.26 -37.61 -29.19
CA ALA A 128 -16.69 -37.96 -29.28
C ALA A 128 -17.15 -38.21 -30.72
N LEU A 129 -16.58 -37.48 -31.69
CA LEU A 129 -16.84 -37.66 -33.12
C LEU A 129 -16.14 -38.88 -33.73
N GLY A 130 -15.30 -39.60 -32.97
CA GLY A 130 -14.62 -40.81 -33.44
C GLY A 130 -13.53 -40.58 -34.49
N ILE A 131 -13.10 -39.33 -34.71
CA ILE A 131 -12.07 -39.00 -35.70
C ILE A 131 -10.70 -39.39 -35.13
N ASN A 132 -10.07 -40.45 -35.63
CA ASN A 132 -8.72 -40.87 -35.21
C ASN A 132 -7.65 -40.30 -36.14
N LEU A 133 -6.98 -39.22 -35.72
CA LEU A 133 -5.80 -38.69 -36.44
C LEU A 133 -4.53 -39.54 -36.23
N PHE A 134 -4.43 -40.25 -35.11
CA PHE A 134 -3.33 -41.17 -34.81
C PHE A 134 -3.93 -42.52 -34.38
N PRO A 135 -3.60 -43.62 -35.07
CA PRO A 135 -4.17 -44.94 -34.79
C PRO A 135 -3.89 -45.46 -33.37
N ASP A 136 -2.73 -45.11 -32.78
CA ASP A 136 -2.23 -45.72 -31.54
C ASP A 136 -1.96 -44.73 -30.40
N PHE A 137 -2.41 -43.47 -30.52
CA PHE A 137 -2.14 -42.46 -29.50
C PHE A 137 -3.41 -41.69 -29.12
N SER A 138 -3.84 -41.88 -27.87
CA SER A 138 -4.89 -41.08 -27.23
C SER A 138 -4.45 -40.66 -25.84
N LEU A 139 -4.84 -39.46 -25.41
CA LEU A 139 -4.50 -38.89 -24.10
C LEU A 139 -5.32 -39.50 -22.94
N GLY A 140 -6.28 -40.40 -23.22
CA GLY A 140 -7.14 -41.04 -22.22
C GLY A 140 -8.17 -40.13 -21.53
N LEU A 141 -8.15 -38.82 -21.80
CA LEU A 141 -9.06 -37.82 -21.18
C LEU A 141 -10.54 -38.09 -21.46
N TRP A 142 -10.87 -38.66 -22.63
CA TRP A 142 -12.25 -38.99 -23.00
C TRP A 142 -12.79 -40.21 -22.24
N ASP A 143 -11.94 -41.21 -21.98
CA ASP A 143 -12.33 -42.39 -21.20
C ASP A 143 -12.52 -42.01 -19.73
N TRP A 144 -11.60 -41.20 -19.18
CA TRP A 144 -11.76 -40.61 -17.85
C TRP A 144 -13.05 -39.78 -17.74
N PHE A 145 -13.38 -38.96 -18.75
CA PHE A 145 -14.61 -38.16 -18.76
C PHE A 145 -15.88 -39.05 -18.77
N LYS A 146 -15.89 -40.13 -19.56
CA LYS A 146 -17.01 -41.08 -19.59
C LYS A 146 -17.16 -41.86 -18.27
N GLU A 147 -16.06 -42.16 -17.59
CA GLU A 147 -16.07 -42.83 -16.27
C GLU A 147 -16.50 -41.90 -15.12
N SER A 148 -16.35 -40.59 -15.28
CA SER A 148 -16.70 -39.59 -14.26
C SER A 148 -18.07 -38.95 -14.44
N LEU A 149 -18.80 -39.35 -15.49
CA LEU A 149 -20.21 -38.99 -15.75
C LEU A 149 -21.15 -40.05 -15.17
#